data_AF-A0A958F425-F1
#
_entry.id   AF-A0A958F425-F1
#
_cell.length_a   1.000
_cell.length_b   1.000
_cell.length_c   1.000
_cell.angle_alpha   90.00
_cell.angle_beta   90.00
_cell.angle_gamma   90.00
#
_symmetry.space_group_name_H-M   'P 1'
#
loop_
_entity.id
_entity.type
_entity.pdbx_description
1 polymer ?
#
loop_
_entity_poly.entity_id
_entity_poly.type
_entity_poly.pdbx_seq_one_letter_code
_entity_poly.pdbx_strand_id
1 'polypeptide(L)'
;MFSQRNWLNGSALIFLGEALALPTGLVTAAFLSRQFGPAGYGYLVLAATLVSWVEWSVTSLFSRASFKLLSEQENWRPFAVSILRLHFLIGAACAGVFWVSADWIAGIVNEPELAKYLKLFALDIPVFCLARGYRNVFISTGRFKPRASAAVIYWIGRLF
;
A
#
# COMPACT_ATOMS: atom_id res chain seq x y z
N MET A 1 -32.24 -5.12 4.53
CA MET A 1 -31.82 -6.44 5.03
C MET A 1 -30.89 -7.06 3.98
N PHE A 2 -29.57 -6.87 4.11
CA PHE A 2 -28.59 -7.26 3.09
C PHE A 2 -28.30 -8.77 3.15
N SER A 3 -28.52 -9.49 2.04
CA SER A 3 -28.41 -10.95 1.95
C SER A 3 -26.95 -11.43 2.13
N GLN A 4 -26.74 -12.38 3.06
CA GLN A 4 -25.45 -13.02 3.38
C GLN A 4 -24.68 -13.54 2.14
N ARG A 5 -25.40 -13.89 1.07
CA ARG A 5 -24.81 -14.42 -0.18
C ARG A 5 -23.97 -13.39 -0.95
N ASN A 6 -24.29 -12.10 -0.84
CA ASN A 6 -23.50 -11.03 -1.46
C ASN A 6 -22.20 -10.73 -0.69
N TRP A 7 -22.18 -10.98 0.61
CA TRP A 7 -21.01 -10.79 1.47
C TRP A 7 -19.94 -11.87 1.22
N LEU A 8 -20.37 -13.12 1.07
CA LEU A 8 -19.48 -14.25 0.73
C LEU A 8 -18.87 -14.09 -0.66
N ASN A 9 -19.68 -13.73 -1.67
CA ASN A 9 -19.18 -13.48 -3.03
C ASN A 9 -18.23 -12.27 -3.09
N GLY A 10 -18.52 -11.19 -2.37
CA GLY A 10 -17.65 -10.02 -2.30
C GLY A 10 -16.31 -10.30 -1.62
N SER A 11 -16.33 -11.07 -0.53
CA SER A 11 -15.11 -11.46 0.19
C SER A 11 -14.25 -12.43 -0.63
N ALA A 12 -14.88 -13.39 -1.32
CA ALA A 12 -14.19 -14.32 -2.23
C ALA A 12 -13.50 -13.60 -3.40
N LEU A 13 -14.16 -12.60 -4.00
CA LEU A 13 -13.57 -11.79 -5.07
C LEU A 13 -12.38 -10.95 -4.59
N ILE A 14 -12.46 -10.39 -3.37
CA ILE A 14 -11.34 -9.66 -2.77
C ILE A 14 -10.18 -10.62 -2.48
N PHE A 15 -10.48 -11.80 -1.94
CA PHE A 15 -9.48 -12.82 -1.63
C PHE A 15 -8.78 -13.32 -2.90
N LEU A 16 -9.53 -13.58 -3.98
CA LEU A 16 -8.95 -13.94 -5.29
C LEU A 16 -8.09 -12.82 -5.87
N GLY A 17 -8.51 -11.55 -5.73
CA GLY A 17 -7.71 -10.40 -6.14
C GLY A 17 -6.42 -10.23 -5.33
N GLU A 18 -6.46 -10.50 -4.02
CA GLU A 18 -5.27 -10.52 -3.16
C GLU A 18 -4.39 -11.75 -3.39
N ALA A 19 -4.97 -12.90 -3.76
CA ALA A 19 -4.23 -14.11 -4.07
C ALA A 19 -3.31 -13.95 -5.30
N LEU A 20 -3.63 -13.03 -6.21
CA LEU A 20 -2.76 -12.66 -7.33
C LEU A 20 -1.44 -11.99 -6.89
N ALA A 21 -1.37 -11.44 -5.67
CA ALA A 21 -0.13 -10.85 -5.15
C ALA A 21 1.01 -11.89 -5.02
N LEU A 22 0.67 -13.14 -4.70
CA LEU A 22 1.64 -14.22 -4.52
C LEU A 22 2.33 -14.64 -5.83
N PRO A 23 1.61 -15.05 -6.89
CA PRO A 23 2.25 -15.44 -8.15
C PRO A 23 2.95 -14.25 -8.82
N THR A 24 2.39 -13.04 -8.74
CA THR A 24 3.04 -11.84 -9.28
C THR A 24 4.32 -11.52 -8.52
N GLY A 25 4.29 -11.53 -7.19
CA GLY A 25 5.48 -11.34 -6.35
C GLY A 25 6.59 -12.37 -6.63
N LEU A 26 6.23 -13.64 -6.83
CA LEU A 26 7.17 -14.71 -7.20
C LEU A 26 7.83 -14.48 -8.55
N VAL A 27 7.05 -14.12 -9.58
CA VAL A 27 7.57 -13.83 -10.92
C VAL A 27 8.48 -12.60 -10.89
N THR A 28 8.05 -11.53 -10.23
CA THR A 28 8.86 -10.32 -10.06
C THR A 28 10.15 -10.60 -9.30
N ALA A 29 10.11 -11.40 -8.22
CA ALA A 29 11.29 -11.80 -7.47
C ALA A 29 12.27 -12.64 -8.32
N ALA A 30 11.76 -13.60 -9.09
CA ALA A 30 12.57 -14.43 -9.99
C ALA A 30 13.21 -13.60 -11.12
N PHE A 31 12.49 -12.60 -11.65
CA PHE A 31 13.01 -11.71 -12.68
C PHE A 31 14.07 -10.74 -12.13
N LEU A 32 13.77 -10.06 -11.02
CA LEU A 32 14.69 -9.10 -10.40
C LEU A 32 15.96 -9.76 -9.86
N SER A 33 15.85 -10.96 -9.27
CA SER A 33 17.03 -11.71 -8.82
C SER A 33 17.97 -12.11 -9.96
N ARG A 34 17.43 -12.39 -11.15
CA ARG A 34 18.22 -12.64 -12.35
C ARG A 34 18.88 -11.39 -12.92
N GLN A 35 18.21 -10.24 -12.85
CA GLN A 35 18.70 -9.00 -13.48
C GLN A 35 19.69 -8.23 -12.60
N PHE A 36 19.44 -8.15 -11.29
CA PHE A 36 20.25 -7.35 -10.34
C PHE A 36 21.32 -8.18 -9.62
N GLY A 37 21.33 -9.50 -9.79
CA GLY A 37 22.18 -10.41 -9.05
C GLY A 37 21.85 -10.44 -7.55
N PRO A 38 22.59 -11.24 -6.76
CA PRO A 38 22.29 -11.45 -5.33
C PRO A 38 22.39 -10.17 -4.50
N ALA A 39 23.40 -9.32 -4.75
CA ALA A 39 23.63 -8.09 -4.00
C ALA A 39 22.56 -7.03 -4.29
N GLY A 40 22.30 -6.73 -5.57
CA GLY A 40 21.30 -5.74 -5.96
C GLY A 40 19.86 -6.13 -5.57
N TYR A 41 19.54 -7.43 -5.65
CA TYR A 41 18.27 -7.96 -5.14
C TYR A 41 18.17 -7.82 -3.60
N GLY A 42 19.27 -8.04 -2.88
CA GLY A 42 19.34 -7.84 -1.43
C GLY A 42 19.01 -6.40 -1.02
N TYR A 43 19.62 -5.40 -1.67
CA TYR A 43 19.31 -3.99 -1.41
C TYR A 43 17.87 -3.64 -1.72
N LEU A 44 17.33 -4.16 -2.82
CA LEU A 44 15.94 -3.92 -3.22
C LEU A 44 14.97 -4.49 -2.19
N VAL A 45 15.17 -5.73 -1.74
CA VAL A 45 14.32 -6.38 -0.73
C VAL A 45 14.42 -5.67 0.61
N LEU A 46 15.63 -5.24 1.02
CA LEU A 46 15.83 -4.51 2.27
C LEU A 46 15.11 -3.16 2.24
N ALA A 47 15.28 -2.39 1.16
CA ALA A 47 14.58 -1.12 0.97
C ALA A 47 13.05 -1.32 0.96
N ALA A 48 12.56 -2.31 0.21
CA ALA A 48 11.14 -2.63 0.15
C ALA A 48 10.57 -3.03 1.52
N THR A 49 11.32 -3.79 2.32
CA THR A 49 10.90 -4.21 3.66
C THR A 49 10.79 -3.03 4.61
N LEU A 50 11.79 -2.14 4.61
CA LEU A 50 11.80 -0.94 5.44
C LEU A 50 10.64 0.00 5.08
N VAL A 51 10.41 0.23 3.79
CA VAL A 51 9.29 1.05 3.31
C VAL A 51 7.94 0.41 3.64
N SER A 52 7.80 -0.91 3.44
CA SER A 52 6.57 -1.64 3.81
C SER A 52 6.23 -1.47 5.28
N TRP A 53 7.23 -1.45 6.17
CA TRP A 53 7.01 -1.22 7.60
C TRP A 53 6.39 0.15 7.89
N VAL A 54 6.86 1.20 7.21
CA VAL A 54 6.30 2.56 7.33
C VAL A 54 4.87 2.58 6.81
N GLU A 55 4.64 2.03 5.63
CA GLU A 55 3.32 1.96 5.00
C GLU A 55 2.28 1.26 5.89
N TRP A 56 2.65 0.13 6.49
CA TRP A 56 1.77 -0.62 7.37
C TRP A 56 1.51 0.12 8.67
N SER A 57 2.50 0.81 9.21
CA SER A 57 2.36 1.64 10.41
C SER A 57 1.37 2.78 10.17
N VAL A 58 1.54 3.55 9.10
CA VAL A 58 0.64 4.65 8.73
C VAL A 58 -0.78 4.11 8.54
N THR A 59 -0.95 3.07 7.72
CA THR A 59 -2.29 2.56 7.40
C THR A 59 -3.00 1.93 8.58
N SER A 60 -2.27 1.32 9.52
CA SER A 60 -2.85 0.76 10.75
C SER A 60 -3.48 1.84 11.63
N LEU A 61 -2.78 2.96 11.82
CA LEU A 61 -3.22 4.08 12.67
C LEU A 61 -4.54 4.69 12.17
N PHE A 62 -4.68 4.85 10.85
CA PHE A 62 -5.86 5.51 10.27
C PHE A 62 -7.05 4.58 10.03
N SER A 63 -6.84 3.26 10.02
CA SER A 63 -7.89 2.30 9.69
C SER A 63 -9.12 2.43 10.59
N ARG A 64 -8.95 2.31 11.91
CA ARG A 64 -10.07 2.34 12.88
C ARG A 64 -10.82 3.67 12.90
N ALA A 65 -10.09 4.78 12.89
CA ALA A 65 -10.70 6.12 12.89
C ALA A 65 -11.54 6.35 11.63
N SER A 66 -11.00 5.98 10.46
CA SER A 66 -11.69 6.12 9.18
C SER A 66 -12.96 5.29 9.12
N PHE A 67 -12.94 4.06 9.66
CA PHE A 67 -14.12 3.20 9.71
C PHE A 67 -15.24 3.82 10.53
N LYS A 68 -14.94 4.22 11.75
CA LYS A 68 -15.95 4.76 12.67
C LYS A 68 -16.59 6.05 12.13
N LEU A 69 -15.77 7.00 11.68
CA LEU A 69 -16.24 8.28 11.15
C LEU A 69 -17.09 8.14 9.88
N LEU A 70 -16.75 7.20 9.00
CA LEU A 70 -17.47 6.99 7.74
C LEU A 70 -18.73 6.14 7.90
N SER A 71 -18.79 5.26 8.90
CA SER A 71 -19.98 4.41 9.13
C SER A 71 -21.13 5.13 9.82
N GLU A 72 -20.86 6.19 10.57
CA GLU A 72 -21.87 6.90 11.39
C GLU A 72 -22.55 8.06 10.64
N GLN A 73 -22.12 8.40 9.43
CA GLN A 73 -22.56 9.60 8.71
C GLN A 73 -23.33 9.27 7.42
N GLU A 74 -24.53 9.85 7.24
CA GLU A 74 -25.28 9.73 5.98
C GLU A 74 -24.55 10.42 4.81
N ASN A 75 -23.93 11.58 5.07
CA ASN A 75 -23.16 12.36 4.09
C ASN A 75 -21.65 12.05 4.17
N TRP A 76 -21.27 10.82 3.83
CA TRP A 76 -19.89 10.31 3.95
C TRP A 76 -18.86 10.94 2.97
N ARG A 77 -19.29 11.54 1.86
CA ARG A 77 -18.39 12.05 0.79
C ARG A 77 -17.38 13.11 1.26
N PRO A 78 -17.76 14.21 1.93
CA PRO A 78 -16.80 15.22 2.41
C PRO A 78 -15.81 14.66 3.45
N PHE A 79 -16.25 13.71 4.28
CA PHE A 79 -15.38 13.02 5.23
C PHE A 79 -14.39 12.10 4.51
N ALA A 80 -14.81 11.38 3.47
CA ALA A 80 -13.93 10.54 2.68
C ALA A 80 -12.81 11.35 2.00
N VAL A 81 -13.13 12.52 1.42
CA VAL A 81 -12.11 13.41 0.81
C VAL A 81 -11.13 13.90 1.87
N SER A 82 -11.61 14.26 3.06
CA SER A 82 -10.76 14.71 4.16
C SER A 82 -9.82 13.61 4.66
N ILE A 83 -10.33 12.38 4.79
CA ILE A 83 -9.54 11.20 5.16
C ILE A 83 -8.48 10.89 4.09
N LEU A 84 -8.83 10.97 2.81
CA LEU A 84 -7.90 10.77 1.70
C LEU A 84 -6.79 11.84 1.69
N ARG A 85 -7.14 13.11 1.91
CA ARG A 85 -6.15 14.20 2.05
C ARG A 85 -5.21 13.96 3.23
N LEU A 86 -5.73 13.52 4.38
CA LEU A 86 -4.91 13.18 5.53
C LEU A 86 -3.95 12.01 5.24
N HIS A 87 -4.44 10.93 4.62
CA HIS A 87 -3.58 9.81 4.22
C HIS A 87 -2.48 10.26 3.26
N PHE A 88 -2.80 11.14 2.32
CA PHE A 88 -1.82 11.68 1.38
C PHE A 88 -0.81 12.60 2.08
N LEU A 89 -1.25 13.54 2.91
CA LEU A 89 -0.36 14.46 3.62
C LEU A 89 0.58 13.72 4.58
N ILE A 90 0.06 12.76 5.33
CA ILE A 90 0.86 11.96 6.26
C ILE A 90 1.79 11.02 5.49
N GLY A 91 1.29 10.37 4.44
CA GLY A 91 2.12 9.55 3.55
C GLY A 91 3.26 10.37 2.93
N ALA A 92 2.99 11.58 2.45
CA ALA A 92 3.98 12.50 1.90
C ALA A 92 4.97 12.99 2.97
N ALA A 93 4.51 13.29 4.19
CA ALA A 93 5.39 13.65 5.30
C ALA A 93 6.32 12.50 5.68
N CYS A 94 5.78 11.27 5.81
CA CYS A 94 6.57 10.07 6.05
C CYS A 94 7.57 9.82 4.93
N ALA A 95 7.16 9.96 3.66
CA ALA A 95 8.04 9.85 2.50
C ALA A 95 9.19 10.86 2.57
N GLY A 96 8.90 12.13 2.88
CA GLY A 96 9.91 13.17 3.02
C GLY A 96 10.91 12.85 4.15
N VAL A 97 10.41 12.44 5.32
CA VAL A 97 11.26 12.04 6.45
C VAL A 97 12.14 10.85 6.07
N PHE A 98 11.57 9.84 5.40
CA PHE A 98 12.31 8.65 4.97
C PHE A 98 13.36 8.98 3.91
N TRP A 99 13.02 9.86 2.97
CA TRP A 99 13.91 10.29 1.89
C TRP A 99 15.11 11.08 2.41
N VAL A 100 14.91 11.99 3.37
CA VAL A 100 15.99 12.75 4.02
C VAL A 100 16.85 11.83 4.91
N SER A 101 16.22 10.87 5.59
CA SER A 101 16.91 9.94 6.48
C SER A 101 17.61 8.79 5.73
N ALA A 102 17.42 8.66 4.41
CA ALA A 102 17.90 7.53 3.63
C ALA A 102 19.43 7.37 3.67
N ASP A 103 20.17 8.47 3.59
CA ASP A 103 21.64 8.43 3.63
C ASP A 103 22.14 8.03 5.04
N TRP A 104 21.44 8.45 6.09
CA TRP A 104 21.74 8.07 7.47
C TRP A 104 21.46 6.58 7.73
N ILE A 105 20.31 6.08 7.24
CA ILE A 105 19.95 4.66 7.32
C ILE A 105 20.98 3.80 6.56
N ALA A 106 21.37 4.21 5.35
CA ALA A 106 22.40 3.53 4.57
C ALA A 106 23.75 3.49 5.30
N GLY A 107 24.10 4.57 6.01
CA GLY A 107 25.30 4.62 6.86
C GLY A 107 25.28 3.64 8.03
N ILE A 108 24.13 3.44 8.68
CA ILE A 108 23.98 2.45 9.77
C ILE A 108 24.17 1.02 9.25
N VAL A 109 23.67 0.75 8.05
CA VAL A 109 23.76 -0.58 7.41
C VAL A 109 25.15 -0.80 6.76
N ASN A 110 26.01 0.22 6.72
CA ASN A 110 27.30 0.24 6.03
C ASN A 110 27.20 -0.04 4.51
N GLU A 111 26.03 0.25 3.90
CA GLU A 111 25.78 -0.02 2.48
C GLU A 111 25.29 1.25 1.77
N PRO A 112 26.19 2.06 1.19
CA PRO A 112 25.83 3.35 0.60
C PRO A 112 24.95 3.24 -0.65
N GLU A 113 24.99 2.11 -1.36
CA GLU A 113 24.11 1.87 -2.51
C GLU A 113 22.63 1.79 -2.12
N LEU A 114 22.34 1.37 -0.88
CA LEU A 114 20.98 1.25 -0.34
C LEU A 114 20.25 2.61 -0.33
N ALA A 115 20.96 3.71 -0.14
CA ALA A 115 20.37 5.05 -0.07
C ALA A 115 19.57 5.41 -1.33
N LYS A 116 20.06 5.01 -2.51
CA LYS A 116 19.37 5.26 -3.79
C LYS A 116 18.05 4.49 -3.87
N TYR A 117 18.08 3.22 -3.46
CA TYR A 117 16.88 2.38 -3.40
C TYR A 117 15.87 2.92 -2.39
N LEU A 118 16.31 3.31 -1.19
CA LEU A 118 15.43 3.91 -0.17
C LEU A 118 14.77 5.18 -0.66
N LYS A 119 15.51 6.08 -1.32
CA LYS A 119 14.97 7.31 -1.91
C LYS A 119 13.93 7.02 -3.00
N LEU A 120 14.18 6.02 -3.83
CA LEU A 120 13.24 5.61 -4.87
C LEU A 120 11.96 5.01 -4.27
N PHE A 121 12.08 4.08 -3.33
CA PHE A 121 10.94 3.45 -2.66
C PHE A 121 10.17 4.42 -1.75
N ALA A 122 10.81 5.45 -1.20
CA ALA A 122 10.13 6.47 -0.41
C ALA A 122 9.03 7.19 -1.21
N LEU A 123 9.17 7.31 -2.53
CA LEU A 123 8.16 7.90 -3.41
C LEU A 123 6.92 7.01 -3.59
N ASP A 124 7.00 5.72 -3.28
CA ASP A 124 5.86 4.80 -3.32
C ASP A 124 4.94 4.99 -2.11
N ILE A 125 5.47 5.42 -0.96
CA ILE A 125 4.74 5.60 0.31
C ILE A 125 3.46 6.43 0.15
N PRO A 126 3.47 7.63 -0.48
CA PRO A 126 2.27 8.46 -0.60
C PRO A 126 1.23 7.82 -1.51
N VAL A 127 1.68 7.14 -2.58
CA VAL A 127 0.81 6.43 -3.53
C VAL A 127 0.15 5.25 -2.82
N PHE A 128 0.91 4.48 -2.06
CA PHE A 128 0.40 3.37 -1.27
C PHE A 128 -0.59 3.83 -0.20
N CYS A 129 -0.27 4.89 0.55
CA CYS A 129 -1.15 5.44 1.58
C CYS A 129 -2.48 5.92 0.99
N LEU A 130 -2.44 6.57 -0.18
CA LEU A 130 -3.63 7.03 -0.88
C LEU A 130 -4.48 5.86 -1.42
N ALA A 131 -3.85 4.85 -2.03
CA ALA A 131 -4.52 3.63 -2.47
C ALA A 131 -5.21 2.91 -1.30
N ARG A 132 -4.54 2.84 -0.14
CA ARG A 132 -5.11 2.25 1.08
C ARG A 132 -6.24 3.10 1.66
N GLY A 133 -6.14 4.42 1.58
CA GLY A 133 -7.22 5.34 1.96
C GLY A 133 -8.49 5.08 1.14
N TYR A 134 -8.38 4.98 -0.17
CA TYR A 134 -9.51 4.62 -1.06
C TYR A 134 -10.09 3.25 -0.70
N ARG A 135 -9.21 2.27 -0.46
CA ARG A 135 -9.59 0.92 -0.02
C ARG A 135 -10.39 0.95 1.29
N ASN A 136 -10.03 1.79 2.25
CA ASN A 136 -10.74 1.94 3.53
C ASN A 136 -12.12 2.59 3.33
N VAL A 137 -12.20 3.63 2.51
CA VAL A 137 -13.47 4.32 2.15
C VAL A 137 -14.46 3.35 1.49
N PHE A 138 -13.99 2.46 0.61
CA PHE A 138 -14.86 1.47 -0.04
C PHE A 138 -15.39 0.40 0.92
N ILE A 139 -14.60 -0.05 1.90
CA ILE A 139 -15.12 -0.98 2.93
C ILE A 139 -16.14 -0.27 3.81
N SER A 140 -15.81 0.94 4.30
CA SER A 140 -16.66 1.63 5.27
C SER A 140 -18.02 2.01 4.68
N THR A 141 -18.09 2.22 3.37
CA THR A 141 -19.35 2.50 2.65
C THR A 141 -20.06 1.25 2.12
N GLY A 142 -19.56 0.05 2.42
CA GLY A 142 -20.16 -1.23 1.97
C GLY A 142 -20.09 -1.48 0.46
N ARG A 143 -19.28 -0.71 -0.28
CA ARG A 143 -19.12 -0.81 -1.74
C ARG A 143 -17.97 -1.75 -2.08
N PHE A 144 -18.23 -3.06 -1.98
CA PHE A 144 -17.22 -4.11 -2.21
C PHE A 144 -16.88 -4.34 -3.70
N LYS A 145 -17.81 -4.06 -4.63
CA LYS A 145 -17.60 -4.29 -6.08
C LYS A 145 -16.51 -3.40 -6.71
N PRO A 146 -16.47 -2.07 -6.49
CA PRO A 146 -15.41 -1.20 -7.05
C PRO A 146 -14.02 -1.46 -6.48
N ARG A 147 -13.94 -2.01 -5.26
CA ARG A 147 -12.68 -2.36 -4.60
C ARG A 147 -12.01 -3.57 -5.23
N ALA A 148 -12.80 -4.60 -5.56
CA ALA A 148 -12.27 -5.80 -6.20
C ALA A 148 -11.66 -5.48 -7.58
N SER A 149 -12.30 -4.62 -8.36
CA SER A 149 -11.75 -4.16 -9.65
C SER A 149 -10.51 -3.28 -9.49
N ALA A 150 -10.46 -2.38 -8.50
CA ALA A 150 -9.28 -1.55 -8.26
C ALA A 150 -8.04 -2.38 -7.83
N ALA A 151 -8.25 -3.42 -7.00
CA ALA A 151 -7.17 -4.32 -6.60
C ALA A 151 -6.64 -5.12 -7.80
N VAL A 152 -7.53 -5.66 -8.64
CA VAL A 152 -7.15 -6.39 -9.86
C VAL A 152 -6.40 -5.48 -10.83
N ILE A 153 -6.86 -4.24 -11.05
CA ILE A 153 -6.17 -3.26 -11.92
C ILE A 153 -4.79 -2.90 -11.36
N TYR A 154 -4.66 -2.70 -10.05
CA TYR A 154 -3.36 -2.42 -9.42
C TYR A 154 -2.36 -3.57 -9.60
N TRP A 155 -2.77 -4.81 -9.36
CA TRP A 155 -1.89 -5.97 -9.51
C TRP A 155 -1.55 -6.29 -10.97
N ILE A 156 -2.49 -6.10 -11.89
CA ILE A 156 -2.22 -6.24 -13.33
C ILE A 156 -1.30 -5.11 -13.81
N GLY A 157 -1.53 -3.87 -13.39
CA GLY A 157 -0.68 -2.74 -13.76
C GLY A 157 0.74 -2.83 -13.23
N ARG A 158 0.96 -3.54 -12.11
CA ARG A 158 2.29 -3.81 -11.55
C ARG A 158 3.07 -4.90 -12.32
N LEU A 159 2.40 -5.71 -13.14
CA LEU A 159 3.04 -6.77 -13.92
C LEU A 159 3.65 -6.30 -15.25
N PHE A 160 3.24 -5.13 -15.75
CA PHE A 160 3.72 -4.51 -16.99
C PHE A 160 4.64 -3.33 -16.68
#